data_AF-A0A437DMN5-F1
#
_entry.id   AF-A0A437DMN5-F1
#
_cell.length_a   1.000
_cell.length_b   1.000
_cell.length_c   1.000
_cell.angle_alpha   90.00
_cell.angle_beta   90.00
_cell.angle_gamma   90.00
#
_symmetry.space_group_name_H-M   'P 1'
#
loop_
_entity.id
_entity.type
_entity.pdbx_description
1 polymer ?
#
loop_
_entity_poly.entity_id
_entity_poly.type
_entity_poly.pdbx_seq_one_letter_code
_entity_poly.pdbx_strand_id
1 'polypeptide(L)'
;MRLRPSFKVRRRRVGVSLSGGSFVLPRSLKGRFSKMGGMLSSLMTPEKRAVRRIAELSRDKSSYFGSLVQDYINFVQENRSCHPSGMDFLQTLRQFMTQMKAYLRQTSELDPPIESLIPEDQIDRVLEKAMHKCVLKPLQRVIEVALHDFQVSSGVWRQLRENLALAKMKKPQDLGVDGAVPPDSVAIEKIRHKFLNMRKMYSPEKKVTLLLRVCKLIYTIMQDNSGRMYGADDFLPMLTYVVAQCDMPQLDTDIQYMMELLDPSLLQGEGGYYLTSAYGAMALIKNFQEEQAARVLSSEARNTLHQWHRRRTAQRSTPSVDDFQNFLRVALQELDSGCTGKTLMVHPYTTTEEVCSLCAYKFKIPDPENYALFLVTEDTSQQLALDTHPQRIKAELHSRPLAHAFHFVYRKIPNLNLCVPEQNGNCL
;
A
#
# COMPACT_ATOMS: atom_id res chain seq x y z
N MET A 1 -59.70 52.89 6.23
CA MET A 1 -59.13 53.92 7.14
C MET A 1 -58.59 53.20 8.38
N ARG A 2 -57.34 53.46 8.84
CA ARG A 2 -56.78 53.19 10.22
C ARG A 2 -57.01 51.78 10.86
N LEU A 3 -56.00 50.95 11.17
CA LEU A 3 -54.98 50.94 12.27
C LEU A 3 -54.14 49.61 12.11
N ARG A 4 -53.10 49.18 12.88
CA ARG A 4 -52.26 49.64 14.02
C ARG A 4 -50.89 48.89 13.96
N PRO A 5 -49.76 49.38 14.52
CA PRO A 5 -48.43 48.72 14.43
C PRO A 5 -48.02 47.87 15.66
N SER A 6 -46.80 47.29 15.61
CA SER A 6 -46.22 46.25 16.50
C SER A 6 -45.29 46.76 17.63
N PHE A 7 -45.10 45.99 18.72
CA PHE A 7 -44.07 46.21 19.76
C PHE A 7 -43.57 44.92 20.48
N LYS A 8 -42.54 45.05 21.37
CA LYS A 8 -41.59 44.00 21.81
C LYS A 8 -41.75 43.51 23.27
N VAL A 9 -41.39 42.24 23.57
CA VAL A 9 -40.87 41.73 24.88
C VAL A 9 -39.90 40.54 24.61
N ARG A 10 -38.56 40.66 24.74
CA ARG A 10 -37.68 40.54 25.94
C ARG A 10 -37.60 39.12 26.58
N ARG A 11 -36.59 38.31 26.20
CA ARG A 11 -36.17 37.09 26.93
C ARG A 11 -35.40 37.46 28.22
N ARG A 12 -35.60 36.72 29.32
CA ARG A 12 -34.78 36.79 30.55
C ARG A 12 -33.50 35.94 30.40
N ARG A 13 -32.39 36.40 30.97
CA ARG A 13 -31.29 35.53 31.43
C ARG A 13 -31.51 35.21 32.90
N VAL A 14 -31.15 34.00 33.32
CA VAL A 14 -30.77 33.67 34.70
C VAL A 14 -29.46 32.90 34.59
N GLY A 15 -28.46 33.28 35.37
CA GLY A 15 -27.21 32.54 35.52
C GLY A 15 -27.04 32.15 36.99
N VAL A 16 -26.49 30.97 37.23
CA VAL A 16 -26.11 30.49 38.57
C VAL A 16 -24.67 29.95 38.47
N SER A 17 -23.91 30.13 39.53
CA SER A 17 -22.45 29.97 39.58
C SER A 17 -21.98 28.52 39.69
N LEU A 18 -20.73 28.29 39.26
CA LEU A 18 -19.93 27.15 39.71
C LEU A 18 -19.50 27.36 41.16
N SER A 19 -19.77 26.39 42.03
CA SER A 19 -19.11 26.23 43.33
C SER A 19 -18.90 24.73 43.60
N GLY A 20 -17.80 24.39 44.28
CA GLY A 20 -17.31 23.01 44.37
C GLY A 20 -18.09 22.13 45.37
N GLY A 21 -18.21 20.85 45.06
CA GLY A 21 -18.71 19.81 45.97
C GLY A 21 -18.02 18.47 45.68
N SER A 22 -17.28 17.95 46.65
CA SER A 22 -16.47 16.72 46.50
C SER A 22 -17.34 15.47 46.58
N PHE A 23 -17.75 14.92 45.42
CA PHE A 23 -18.48 13.66 45.38
C PHE A 23 -17.58 12.45 45.62
N VAL A 24 -17.64 11.92 46.84
CA VAL A 24 -16.94 10.70 47.27
C VAL A 24 -17.59 9.48 46.62
N LEU A 25 -16.83 8.72 45.84
CA LEU A 25 -17.24 7.43 45.28
C LEU A 25 -17.28 6.34 46.38
N PRO A 26 -18.41 5.65 46.61
CA PRO A 26 -18.48 4.56 47.58
C PRO A 26 -17.64 3.35 47.12
N ARG A 27 -16.73 2.89 47.99
CA ARG A 27 -15.81 1.77 47.72
C ARG A 27 -16.50 0.38 47.85
N SER A 28 -17.51 0.09 47.02
CA SER A 28 -18.29 -1.16 47.13
C SER A 28 -18.61 -1.90 45.83
N LEU A 29 -17.87 -1.66 44.73
CA LEU A 29 -17.97 -2.45 43.48
C LEU A 29 -16.60 -2.89 42.95
N LYS A 30 -15.81 -3.62 43.76
CA LYS A 30 -14.57 -4.29 43.31
C LYS A 30 -14.85 -5.74 42.84
N GLY A 31 -15.81 -5.88 41.93
CA GLY A 31 -16.22 -7.16 41.31
C GLY A 31 -15.74 -7.29 39.87
N ARG A 32 -15.40 -8.51 39.44
CA ARG A 32 -14.80 -8.87 38.13
C ARG A 32 -15.46 -8.17 36.91
N PHE A 33 -14.84 -7.13 36.39
CA PHE A 33 -15.04 -6.71 34.99
C PHE A 33 -14.20 -7.59 34.04
N SER A 34 -14.66 -8.83 33.84
CA SER A 34 -14.21 -9.72 32.78
C SER A 34 -15.43 -10.44 32.20
N LYS A 35 -15.40 -10.72 30.87
CA LYS A 35 -16.53 -11.22 30.05
C LYS A 35 -17.65 -10.20 29.70
N MET A 36 -17.30 -8.97 29.30
CA MET A 36 -18.23 -8.08 28.56
C MET A 36 -17.80 -7.82 27.10
N GLY A 37 -17.03 -8.74 26.51
CA GLY A 37 -16.57 -8.65 25.11
C GLY A 37 -17.51 -9.26 24.06
N GLY A 38 -18.45 -10.13 24.48
CA GLY A 38 -19.23 -10.97 23.56
C GLY A 38 -20.32 -10.22 22.77
N MET A 39 -21.15 -9.42 23.45
CA MET A 39 -22.36 -8.85 22.84
C MET A 39 -22.12 -7.75 21.78
N LEU A 40 -20.92 -7.16 21.71
CA LEU A 40 -20.58 -6.15 20.70
C LEU A 40 -20.21 -6.75 19.31
N SER A 41 -20.20 -8.07 19.18
CA SER A 41 -19.85 -8.78 17.93
C SER A 41 -21.01 -8.91 16.92
N SER A 42 -22.26 -8.87 17.40
CA SER A 42 -23.47 -9.00 16.56
C SER A 42 -23.75 -7.72 15.76
N LEU A 43 -23.44 -6.54 16.32
CA LEU A 43 -23.66 -5.22 15.70
C LEU A 43 -22.61 -4.84 14.64
N MET A 44 -21.67 -5.74 14.32
CA MET A 44 -20.62 -5.51 13.33
C MET A 44 -20.99 -6.15 11.99
N THR A 45 -20.91 -5.37 10.90
CA THR A 45 -21.05 -5.87 9.53
C THR A 45 -19.99 -6.93 9.22
N PRO A 46 -20.24 -7.87 8.29
CA PRO A 46 -19.29 -8.93 7.99
C PRO A 46 -17.89 -8.41 7.60
N GLU A 47 -17.80 -7.36 6.76
CA GLU A 47 -16.53 -6.67 6.47
C GLU A 47 -15.77 -6.27 7.75
N LYS A 48 -16.47 -5.63 8.71
CA LYS A 48 -15.86 -5.17 9.97
C LYS A 48 -15.42 -6.34 10.85
N ARG A 49 -16.12 -7.47 10.79
CA ARG A 49 -15.78 -8.71 11.50
C ARG A 49 -14.53 -9.36 10.90
N ALA A 50 -14.44 -9.49 9.58
CA ALA A 50 -13.25 -9.99 8.88
C ALA A 50 -12.02 -9.08 9.07
N VAL A 51 -12.15 -7.77 8.83
CA VAL A 51 -11.09 -6.77 9.11
C VAL A 51 -10.73 -6.69 10.60
N ARG A 52 -11.63 -7.10 11.50
CA ARG A 52 -11.30 -7.29 12.92
C ARG A 52 -10.43 -8.53 13.11
N ARG A 53 -10.90 -9.70 12.67
CA ARG A 53 -10.22 -10.99 12.79
C ARG A 53 -8.80 -10.97 12.23
N ILE A 54 -8.62 -10.50 11.00
CA ILE A 54 -7.29 -10.45 10.36
C ILE A 54 -6.32 -9.57 11.15
N ALA A 55 -6.81 -8.49 11.77
CA ALA A 55 -6.01 -7.60 12.63
C ALA A 55 -5.86 -8.09 14.09
N GLU A 56 -6.45 -9.24 14.42
CA GLU A 56 -6.19 -10.00 15.65
C GLU A 56 -5.16 -11.10 15.32
N LEU A 57 -5.32 -11.84 14.20
CA LEU A 57 -4.33 -12.76 13.65
C LEU A 57 -2.98 -12.09 13.37
N SER A 58 -2.97 -10.87 12.80
CA SER A 58 -1.74 -10.11 12.46
C SER A 58 -0.90 -9.68 13.68
N ARG A 59 -1.30 -10.07 14.89
CA ARG A 59 -0.63 -9.79 16.17
C ARG A 59 -0.21 -11.05 16.90
N ASP A 60 -0.75 -12.20 16.48
CA ASP A 60 -0.46 -13.49 17.06
C ASP A 60 0.79 -14.07 16.40
N LYS A 61 1.95 -13.90 17.05
CA LYS A 61 3.23 -14.46 16.57
C LYS A 61 3.27 -15.99 16.52
N SER A 62 2.28 -16.71 17.06
CA SER A 62 2.16 -18.16 16.87
C SER A 62 1.49 -18.52 15.54
N SER A 63 0.73 -17.60 14.94
CA SER A 63 0.28 -17.71 13.56
C SER A 63 1.38 -17.28 12.59
N TYR A 64 1.47 -17.93 11.44
CA TYR A 64 2.49 -17.64 10.44
C TYR A 64 2.24 -16.27 9.78
N PHE A 65 0.96 -15.95 9.53
CA PHE A 65 0.57 -14.60 9.11
C PHE A 65 0.98 -13.52 10.12
N GLY A 66 0.76 -13.79 11.40
CA GLY A 66 1.09 -12.87 12.49
C GLY A 66 2.60 -12.66 12.65
N SER A 67 3.42 -13.70 12.52
CA SER A 67 4.87 -13.54 12.49
C SER A 67 5.29 -12.65 11.32
N LEU A 68 4.92 -12.99 10.07
CA LEU A 68 5.29 -12.21 8.88
C LEU A 68 4.93 -10.72 8.99
N VAL A 69 3.73 -10.39 9.50
CA VAL A 69 3.31 -9.00 9.68
C VAL A 69 4.07 -8.32 10.82
N GLN A 70 4.27 -8.97 11.96
CA GLN A 70 5.02 -8.36 13.07
C GLN A 70 6.49 -8.15 12.72
N ASP A 71 7.13 -9.14 12.10
CA ASP A 71 8.57 -9.12 11.83
C ASP A 71 8.91 -8.10 10.72
N TYR A 72 8.06 -7.96 9.70
CA TYR A 72 8.16 -6.87 8.73
C TYR A 72 7.93 -5.48 9.35
N ILE A 73 6.99 -5.35 10.30
CA ILE A 73 6.75 -4.08 11.01
C ILE A 73 7.97 -3.67 11.85
N ASN A 74 8.62 -4.61 12.54
CA ASN A 74 9.84 -4.37 13.30
C ASN A 74 10.99 -3.97 12.36
N PHE A 75 11.19 -4.73 11.28
CA PHE A 75 12.20 -4.43 10.25
C PHE A 75 12.06 -3.01 9.71
N VAL A 76 10.84 -2.56 9.35
CA VAL A 76 10.61 -1.20 8.85
C VAL A 76 10.78 -0.12 9.93
N GLN A 77 10.47 -0.41 11.20
CA GLN A 77 10.73 0.52 12.31
C GLN A 77 12.23 0.76 12.53
N GLU A 78 13.02 -0.30 12.47
CA GLU A 78 14.48 -0.28 12.66
C GLU A 78 15.21 0.28 11.43
N ASN A 79 14.85 -0.18 10.22
CA ASN A 79 15.62 0.02 8.99
C ASN A 79 14.99 1.07 8.05
N ARG A 80 14.25 2.06 8.57
CA ARG A 80 13.44 3.01 7.78
C ARG A 80 14.19 3.82 6.69
N SER A 81 15.52 3.80 6.69
CA SER A 81 16.41 4.49 5.74
C SER A 81 17.22 3.54 4.85
N CYS A 82 16.85 2.25 4.74
CA CYS A 82 17.56 1.27 3.90
C CYS A 82 17.21 1.36 2.40
N HIS A 83 16.17 2.12 2.04
CA HIS A 83 15.74 2.29 0.65
C HIS A 83 16.43 3.51 0.00
N PRO A 84 16.75 3.47 -1.31
CA PRO A 84 17.43 4.57 -1.99
C PRO A 84 16.52 5.79 -2.21
N SER A 85 15.20 5.62 -2.24
CA SER A 85 14.25 6.73 -2.22
C SER A 85 12.94 6.40 -1.47
N GLY A 86 12.17 7.46 -1.19
CA GLY A 86 10.81 7.32 -0.65
C GLY A 86 9.83 6.63 -1.60
N MET A 87 10.07 6.64 -2.92
CA MET A 87 9.25 5.89 -3.88
C MET A 87 9.49 4.39 -3.74
N ASP A 88 10.75 3.96 -3.65
CA ASP A 88 11.11 2.55 -3.50
C ASP A 88 10.56 1.99 -2.18
N PHE A 89 10.66 2.76 -1.10
CA PHE A 89 10.07 2.40 0.20
C PHE A 89 8.54 2.22 0.13
N LEU A 90 7.83 3.10 -0.57
CA LEU A 90 6.38 2.93 -0.76
C LEU A 90 6.05 1.73 -1.66
N GLN A 91 6.91 1.40 -2.62
CA GLN A 91 6.73 0.23 -3.48
C GLN A 91 7.00 -1.09 -2.73
N THR A 92 8.00 -1.18 -1.84
CA THR A 92 8.19 -2.36 -0.98
C THR A 92 7.04 -2.54 0.01
N LEU A 93 6.51 -1.45 0.58
CA LEU A 93 5.29 -1.47 1.40
C LEU A 93 4.07 -1.98 0.61
N ARG A 94 3.86 -1.51 -0.64
CA ARG A 94 2.77 -2.00 -1.49
C ARG A 94 2.96 -3.47 -1.86
N GLN A 95 4.18 -3.90 -2.18
CA GLN A 95 4.51 -5.29 -2.50
C GLN A 95 4.20 -6.21 -1.33
N PHE A 96 4.68 -5.88 -0.12
CA PHE A 96 4.41 -6.66 1.09
C PHE A 96 2.90 -6.80 1.35
N MET A 97 2.14 -5.69 1.32
CA MET A 97 0.68 -5.74 1.46
C MET A 97 0.01 -6.60 0.38
N THR A 98 0.47 -6.54 -0.87
CA THR A 98 -0.12 -7.30 -1.98
C THR A 98 0.16 -8.81 -1.82
N GLN A 99 1.37 -9.19 -1.40
CA GLN A 99 1.71 -10.58 -1.09
C GLN A 99 0.94 -11.09 0.14
N MET A 100 0.75 -10.26 1.18
CA MET A 100 -0.07 -10.60 2.34
C MET A 100 -1.56 -10.80 1.97
N LYS A 101 -2.12 -10.03 1.02
CA LYS A 101 -3.47 -10.29 0.46
C LYS A 101 -3.52 -11.64 -0.24
N ALA A 102 -2.54 -11.96 -1.08
CA ALA A 102 -2.50 -13.21 -1.83
C ALA A 102 -2.46 -14.44 -0.91
N TYR A 103 -1.59 -14.43 0.11
CA TYR A 103 -1.54 -15.47 1.13
C TYR A 103 -2.86 -15.59 1.92
N LEU A 104 -3.50 -14.48 2.31
CA LEU A 104 -4.77 -14.53 3.06
C LEU A 104 -5.97 -15.07 2.26
N ARG A 105 -5.86 -15.20 0.93
CA ARG A 105 -6.84 -15.90 0.07
C ARG A 105 -6.63 -17.41 0.01
N GLN A 106 -5.52 -17.92 0.57
CA GLN A 106 -5.10 -19.32 0.42
C GLN A 106 -4.85 -20.00 1.78
N THR A 107 -4.99 -19.27 2.89
CA THR A 107 -4.65 -19.75 4.23
C THR A 107 -5.81 -20.48 4.92
N SER A 108 -5.47 -21.54 5.66
CA SER A 108 -6.35 -22.22 6.61
C SER A 108 -6.29 -21.63 8.04
N GLU A 109 -5.48 -20.59 8.29
CA GLU A 109 -5.39 -19.90 9.60
C GLU A 109 -6.63 -19.04 9.92
N LEU A 110 -7.61 -18.96 9.01
CA LEU A 110 -8.91 -18.34 9.22
C LEU A 110 -9.99 -19.41 9.39
N ASP A 111 -10.40 -19.68 10.64
CA ASP A 111 -11.47 -20.63 11.00
C ASP A 111 -12.74 -19.94 11.58
N PRO A 112 -13.85 -19.79 10.83
CA PRO A 112 -14.04 -20.27 9.47
C PRO A 112 -13.37 -19.33 8.43
N PRO A 113 -13.18 -19.82 7.17
CA PRO A 113 -12.51 -19.08 6.09
C PRO A 113 -13.16 -17.74 5.74
N ILE A 114 -12.44 -16.85 5.07
CA ILE A 114 -12.96 -15.50 4.75
C ILE A 114 -14.16 -15.55 3.78
N GLU A 115 -14.17 -16.55 2.90
CA GLU A 115 -15.22 -16.91 1.94
C GLU A 115 -16.56 -17.20 2.66
N SER A 116 -16.50 -17.78 3.86
CA SER A 116 -17.71 -18.05 4.69
C SER A 116 -18.31 -16.78 5.31
N LEU A 117 -17.56 -15.68 5.31
CA LEU A 117 -17.94 -14.41 5.95
C LEU A 117 -18.21 -13.30 4.93
N ILE A 118 -17.59 -13.36 3.74
CA ILE A 118 -17.54 -12.28 2.75
C ILE A 118 -17.77 -12.87 1.34
N PRO A 119 -18.71 -12.32 0.56
CA PRO A 119 -18.88 -12.67 -0.86
C PRO A 119 -17.58 -12.49 -1.67
N GLU A 120 -17.31 -13.38 -2.63
CA GLU A 120 -16.02 -13.44 -3.35
C GLU A 120 -15.61 -12.12 -4.02
N ASP A 121 -16.57 -11.38 -4.57
CA ASP A 121 -16.40 -10.04 -5.17
C ASP A 121 -15.90 -8.98 -4.15
N GLN A 122 -16.16 -9.20 -2.86
CA GLN A 122 -15.83 -8.29 -1.77
C GLN A 122 -14.61 -8.72 -0.97
N ILE A 123 -14.14 -9.96 -1.09
CA ILE A 123 -12.96 -10.48 -0.38
C ILE A 123 -11.76 -9.56 -0.59
N ASP A 124 -11.47 -9.15 -1.83
CA ASP A 124 -10.27 -8.35 -2.11
C ASP A 124 -10.29 -7.00 -1.40
N ARG A 125 -11.44 -6.31 -1.43
CA ARG A 125 -11.67 -5.03 -0.76
C ARG A 125 -11.58 -5.16 0.76
N VAL A 126 -11.98 -6.31 1.31
CA VAL A 126 -11.87 -6.61 2.75
C VAL A 126 -10.42 -6.89 3.15
N LEU A 127 -9.67 -7.65 2.34
CA LEU A 127 -8.25 -7.90 2.56
C LEU A 127 -7.41 -6.62 2.43
N GLU A 128 -7.71 -5.75 1.45
CA GLU A 128 -7.12 -4.42 1.29
C GLU A 128 -7.37 -3.53 2.54
N LYS A 129 -8.63 -3.46 3.01
CA LYS A 129 -8.99 -2.77 4.27
C LYS A 129 -8.27 -3.37 5.49
N ALA A 130 -7.99 -4.68 5.49
CA ALA A 130 -7.19 -5.32 6.53
C ALA A 130 -5.72 -4.92 6.44
N MET A 131 -5.08 -4.92 5.26
CA MET A 131 -3.70 -4.49 5.09
C MET A 131 -3.47 -3.05 5.57
N HIS A 132 -4.36 -2.13 5.21
CA HIS A 132 -4.35 -0.76 5.74
C HIS A 132 -4.33 -0.73 7.28
N LYS A 133 -5.08 -1.62 7.94
CA LYS A 133 -5.22 -1.67 9.40
C LYS A 133 -4.09 -2.41 10.11
N CYS A 134 -3.52 -3.44 9.48
CA CYS A 134 -2.49 -4.30 10.05
C CYS A 134 -1.08 -3.74 9.80
N VAL A 135 -0.81 -3.22 8.60
CA VAL A 135 0.53 -2.77 8.16
C VAL A 135 0.64 -1.25 8.19
N LEU A 136 -0.20 -0.53 7.44
CA LEU A 136 -0.06 0.92 7.33
C LEU A 136 -0.40 1.68 8.62
N LYS A 137 -1.36 1.19 9.43
CA LYS A 137 -1.73 1.88 10.67
C LYS A 137 -0.59 1.87 11.72
N PRO A 138 0.07 0.73 12.05
CA PRO A 138 1.24 0.76 12.93
C PRO A 138 2.40 1.56 12.34
N LEU A 139 2.65 1.43 11.03
CA LEU A 139 3.79 2.08 10.37
C LEU A 139 3.56 3.56 10.02
N GLN A 140 2.35 4.11 10.14
CA GLN A 140 2.00 5.47 9.70
C GLN A 140 3.06 6.51 10.11
N ARG A 141 3.44 6.53 11.40
CA ARG A 141 4.38 7.54 11.91
C ARG A 141 5.81 7.33 11.41
N VAL A 142 6.22 6.09 11.18
CA VAL A 142 7.53 5.75 10.59
C VAL A 142 7.58 6.22 9.14
N ILE A 143 6.49 5.99 8.38
CA ILE A 143 6.38 6.39 6.98
C ILE A 143 6.36 7.92 6.84
N GLU A 144 5.61 8.63 7.69
CA GLU A 144 5.61 10.10 7.76
C GLU A 144 7.01 10.68 7.99
N VAL A 145 7.82 10.05 8.84
CA VAL A 145 9.20 10.47 9.15
C VAL A 145 10.14 10.13 7.98
N ALA A 146 10.17 8.88 7.53
CA ALA A 146 11.08 8.46 6.47
C ALA A 146 10.86 9.24 5.16
N LEU A 147 9.61 9.46 4.73
CA LEU A 147 9.32 10.26 3.53
C LEU A 147 9.77 11.72 3.66
N HIS A 148 9.67 12.31 4.85
CA HIS A 148 10.19 13.65 5.12
C HIS A 148 11.72 13.66 5.09
N ASP A 149 12.36 12.68 5.74
CA ASP A 149 13.82 12.55 5.79
C ASP A 149 14.41 12.40 4.37
N PHE A 150 13.77 11.61 3.49
CA PHE A 150 14.12 11.49 2.06
C PHE A 150 13.95 12.82 1.29
N GLN A 151 12.90 13.61 1.55
CA GLN A 151 12.73 14.93 0.91
C GLN A 151 13.73 15.98 1.41
N VAL A 152 14.17 15.88 2.66
CA VAL A 152 15.18 16.78 3.23
C VAL A 152 16.57 16.44 2.70
N SER A 153 16.95 15.15 2.65
CA SER A 153 18.26 14.72 2.15
C SER A 153 18.44 14.97 0.65
N SER A 154 17.38 14.80 -0.15
CA SER A 154 17.37 15.12 -1.59
C SER A 154 17.23 16.62 -1.90
N GLY A 155 17.08 17.49 -0.89
CA GLY A 155 16.88 18.93 -1.08
C GLY A 155 15.50 19.36 -1.59
N VAL A 156 14.69 18.43 -2.13
CA VAL A 156 13.34 18.66 -2.67
C VAL A 156 12.44 19.41 -1.69
N TRP A 157 12.56 19.15 -0.38
CA TRP A 157 11.83 19.87 0.67
C TRP A 157 12.08 21.38 0.67
N ARG A 158 13.33 21.81 0.41
CA ARG A 158 13.72 23.22 0.40
C ARG A 158 13.16 23.91 -0.85
N GLN A 159 13.46 23.35 -2.02
CA GLN A 159 12.99 23.82 -3.32
C GLN A 159 11.46 23.95 -3.35
N LEU A 160 10.73 22.95 -2.84
CA LEU A 160 9.27 22.98 -2.78
C LEU A 160 8.74 24.13 -1.89
N ARG A 161 9.42 24.48 -0.80
CA ARG A 161 9.02 25.63 0.05
C ARG A 161 9.30 26.97 -0.61
N GLU A 162 10.43 27.10 -1.29
CA GLU A 162 10.80 28.31 -2.04
C GLU A 162 9.80 28.53 -3.19
N ASN A 163 9.51 27.48 -3.97
CA ASN A 163 8.55 27.54 -5.06
C ASN A 163 7.10 27.76 -4.60
N LEU A 164 6.68 27.18 -3.46
CA LEU A 164 5.36 27.47 -2.87
C LEU A 164 5.22 28.95 -2.52
N ALA A 165 6.25 29.58 -1.96
CA ALA A 165 6.24 31.01 -1.66
C ALA A 165 6.09 31.87 -2.92
N LEU A 166 6.80 31.53 -4.00
CA LEU A 166 6.69 32.22 -5.30
C LEU A 166 5.31 32.02 -5.95
N ALA A 167 4.82 30.78 -6.02
CA ALA A 167 3.53 30.46 -6.62
C ALA A 167 2.36 31.10 -5.86
N LYS A 168 2.48 31.24 -4.53
CA LYS A 168 1.49 31.89 -3.66
C LYS A 168 1.37 33.41 -3.87
N MET A 169 2.39 34.05 -4.45
CA MET A 169 2.34 35.47 -4.83
C MET A 169 1.65 35.72 -6.18
N LYS A 170 1.41 34.67 -6.99
CA LYS A 170 0.72 34.78 -8.28
C LYS A 170 -0.79 34.91 -8.11
N LYS A 171 -1.41 35.63 -9.05
CA LYS A 171 -2.87 35.66 -9.23
C LYS A 171 -3.33 34.39 -9.95
N PRO A 172 -4.63 34.04 -9.88
CA PRO A 172 -5.18 32.92 -10.63
C PRO A 172 -4.90 33.01 -12.15
N GLN A 173 -5.01 34.22 -12.72
CA GLN A 173 -4.79 34.47 -14.15
C GLN A 173 -3.34 34.16 -14.57
N ASP A 174 -2.36 34.51 -13.75
CA ASP A 174 -0.93 34.25 -14.00
C ASP A 174 -0.61 32.74 -14.07
N LEU A 175 -1.52 31.89 -13.58
CA LEU A 175 -1.44 30.42 -13.60
C LEU A 175 -2.37 29.77 -14.65
N GLY A 176 -3.10 30.57 -15.44
CA GLY A 176 -4.04 30.09 -16.47
C GLY A 176 -5.50 29.94 -16.02
N VAL A 177 -5.92 30.55 -14.92
CA VAL A 177 -7.33 30.54 -14.47
C VAL A 177 -8.10 31.71 -15.09
N ASP A 178 -8.77 31.47 -16.22
CA ASP A 178 -9.61 32.46 -16.89
C ASP A 178 -11.09 32.36 -16.50
N GLY A 179 -11.66 33.50 -16.09
CA GLY A 179 -13.11 33.67 -15.87
C GLY A 179 -13.72 32.88 -14.71
N ALA A 180 -12.94 32.18 -13.87
CA ALA A 180 -13.42 31.51 -12.66
C ALA A 180 -13.26 32.38 -11.41
N VAL A 181 -14.20 32.29 -10.47
CA VAL A 181 -14.08 32.94 -9.16
C VAL A 181 -13.05 32.17 -8.31
N PRO A 182 -11.97 32.82 -7.82
CA PRO A 182 -11.01 32.17 -6.95
C PRO A 182 -11.54 32.00 -5.52
N PRO A 183 -11.17 30.93 -4.80
CA PRO A 183 -11.49 30.77 -3.38
C PRO A 183 -11.00 31.93 -2.50
N ASP A 184 -11.90 32.44 -1.65
CA ASP A 184 -11.58 33.44 -0.65
C ASP A 184 -10.72 32.86 0.50
N SER A 185 -10.25 33.72 1.40
CA SER A 185 -9.41 33.30 2.54
C SER A 185 -10.10 32.28 3.46
N VAL A 186 -11.42 32.36 3.61
CA VAL A 186 -12.22 31.42 4.41
C VAL A 186 -12.32 30.05 3.72
N ALA A 187 -12.50 30.02 2.41
CA ALA A 187 -12.48 28.81 1.61
C ALA A 187 -11.09 28.17 1.55
N ILE A 188 -10.02 28.95 1.42
CA ILE A 188 -8.64 28.45 1.50
C ILE A 188 -8.35 27.82 2.86
N GLU A 189 -8.75 28.43 3.98
CA GLU A 189 -8.56 27.80 5.31
C GLU A 189 -9.44 26.54 5.47
N LYS A 190 -10.68 26.56 4.98
CA LYS A 190 -11.56 25.37 4.93
C LYS A 190 -10.98 24.23 4.08
N ILE A 191 -10.19 24.53 3.05
CA ILE A 191 -9.45 23.56 2.23
C ILE A 191 -8.18 23.09 2.95
N ARG A 192 -7.38 24.00 3.53
CA ARG A 192 -6.22 23.70 4.37
C ARG A 192 -6.59 22.74 5.51
N HIS A 193 -7.72 22.97 6.18
CA HIS A 193 -8.23 22.07 7.23
C HIS A 193 -8.62 20.68 6.71
N LYS A 194 -9.20 20.56 5.49
CA LYS A 194 -9.46 19.26 4.85
C LYS A 194 -8.16 18.53 4.55
N PHE A 195 -7.17 19.21 3.99
CA PHE A 195 -5.84 18.67 3.76
C PHE A 195 -5.19 18.20 5.07
N LEU A 196 -5.16 19.03 6.12
CA LEU A 196 -4.63 18.65 7.44
C LEU A 196 -5.31 17.40 8.04
N ASN A 197 -6.59 17.15 7.73
CA ASN A 197 -7.28 15.92 8.12
C ASN A 197 -6.97 14.74 7.19
N MET A 198 -6.71 14.96 5.90
CA MET A 198 -6.18 13.95 4.97
C MET A 198 -4.82 13.40 5.44
N ARG A 199 -3.93 14.29 5.91
CA ARG A 199 -2.61 13.93 6.43
C ARG A 199 -2.68 12.87 7.54
N LYS A 200 -3.60 13.04 8.48
CA LYS A 200 -3.82 12.16 9.66
C LYS A 200 -4.27 10.73 9.32
N MET A 201 -4.65 10.42 8.09
CA MET A 201 -5.19 9.11 7.70
C MET A 201 -4.11 8.13 7.21
N TYR A 202 -4.00 6.94 7.83
CA TYR A 202 -3.13 5.83 7.37
C TYR A 202 -3.62 5.05 6.14
N SER A 203 -4.78 5.40 5.58
CA SER A 203 -5.42 4.61 4.52
C SER A 203 -5.49 5.44 3.23
N PRO A 204 -4.81 5.04 2.13
CA PRO A 204 -4.78 5.80 0.88
C PRO A 204 -6.19 5.99 0.29
N GLU A 205 -7.05 4.97 0.33
CA GLU A 205 -8.49 5.05 -0.03
C GLU A 205 -9.20 6.23 0.70
N LYS A 206 -8.94 6.39 2.01
CA LYS A 206 -9.52 7.46 2.82
C LYS A 206 -8.85 8.81 2.61
N LYS A 207 -7.56 8.85 2.24
CA LYS A 207 -6.90 10.08 1.79
C LYS A 207 -7.53 10.56 0.47
N VAL A 208 -7.67 9.68 -0.53
CA VAL A 208 -8.34 9.98 -1.82
C VAL A 208 -9.80 10.43 -1.59
N THR A 209 -10.54 9.78 -0.69
CA THR A 209 -11.90 10.22 -0.30
C THR A 209 -11.94 11.64 0.26
N LEU A 210 -10.88 12.12 0.92
CA LEU A 210 -10.77 13.49 1.42
C LEU A 210 -10.28 14.46 0.34
N LEU A 211 -9.39 14.04 -0.55
CA LEU A 211 -8.99 14.79 -1.75
C LEU A 211 -10.20 15.08 -2.66
N LEU A 212 -11.05 14.09 -2.93
CA LEU A 212 -12.31 14.27 -3.66
C LEU A 212 -13.23 15.35 -3.04
N ARG A 213 -13.23 15.45 -1.70
CA ARG A 213 -13.99 16.48 -0.95
C ARG A 213 -13.31 17.85 -0.91
N VAL A 214 -12.08 17.97 -1.41
CA VAL A 214 -11.41 19.24 -1.73
C VAL A 214 -11.71 19.60 -3.18
N CYS A 215 -11.46 18.70 -4.14
CA CYS A 215 -11.69 18.94 -5.57
C CYS A 215 -13.14 19.37 -5.86
N LYS A 216 -14.14 18.69 -5.25
CA LYS A 216 -15.55 19.09 -5.38
C LYS A 216 -15.86 20.45 -4.78
N LEU A 217 -15.21 20.84 -3.67
CA LEU A 217 -15.36 22.19 -3.10
C LEU A 217 -14.74 23.26 -4.02
N ILE A 218 -13.60 22.97 -4.64
CA ILE A 218 -12.98 23.88 -5.63
C ILE A 218 -13.92 24.09 -6.82
N TYR A 219 -14.50 23.02 -7.40
CA TYR A 219 -15.50 23.16 -8.46
C TYR A 219 -16.74 23.95 -8.04
N THR A 220 -17.28 23.71 -6.83
CA THR A 220 -18.42 24.49 -6.32
C THR A 220 -18.12 25.98 -6.27
N ILE A 221 -16.88 26.36 -5.93
CA ILE A 221 -16.46 27.77 -5.88
C ILE A 221 -16.23 28.34 -7.29
N MET A 222 -15.56 27.60 -8.18
CA MET A 222 -15.35 28.03 -9.58
C MET A 222 -16.67 28.28 -10.30
N GLN A 223 -17.67 27.41 -10.05
CA GLN A 223 -18.99 27.48 -10.67
C GLN A 223 -19.89 28.58 -10.08
N ASP A 224 -19.64 29.03 -8.84
CA ASP A 224 -20.53 29.95 -8.13
C ASP A 224 -20.69 31.27 -8.88
N ASN A 225 -21.94 31.64 -9.16
CA ASN A 225 -22.35 32.82 -9.95
C ASN A 225 -21.75 32.95 -11.37
N SER A 226 -21.02 31.95 -11.87
CA SER A 226 -20.31 32.02 -13.16
C SER A 226 -21.17 31.72 -14.39
N GLY A 227 -22.19 30.85 -14.25
CA GLY A 227 -22.95 30.27 -15.36
C GLY A 227 -22.15 29.36 -16.32
N ARG A 228 -20.83 29.18 -16.10
CA ARG A 228 -19.92 28.46 -16.98
C ARG A 228 -19.65 27.04 -16.48
N MET A 229 -19.54 26.09 -17.41
CA MET A 229 -18.96 24.77 -17.12
C MET A 229 -17.44 24.83 -17.29
N TYR A 230 -16.71 24.31 -16.31
CA TYR A 230 -15.24 24.30 -16.28
C TYR A 230 -14.70 22.90 -16.55
N GLY A 231 -13.70 22.81 -17.42
CA GLY A 231 -13.07 21.56 -17.84
C GLY A 231 -11.85 21.17 -17.00
N ALA A 232 -11.12 20.14 -17.48
CA ALA A 232 -9.84 19.74 -16.89
C ALA A 232 -8.79 20.87 -16.98
N ASP A 233 -8.79 21.59 -18.11
CA ASP A 233 -7.83 22.65 -18.42
C ASP A 233 -8.04 23.91 -17.56
N ASP A 234 -9.27 24.17 -17.09
CA ASP A 234 -9.55 25.20 -16.09
C ASP A 234 -9.20 24.76 -14.67
N PHE A 235 -9.44 23.47 -14.37
CA PHE A 235 -9.37 22.93 -13.02
C PHE A 235 -7.93 22.71 -12.54
N LEU A 236 -7.00 22.27 -13.40
CA LEU A 236 -5.60 22.06 -13.00
C LEU A 236 -4.90 23.39 -12.60
N PRO A 237 -5.02 24.50 -13.35
CA PRO A 237 -4.66 25.85 -12.90
C PRO A 237 -5.25 26.22 -11.53
N MET A 238 -6.56 26.08 -11.34
CA MET A 238 -7.22 26.46 -10.08
C MET A 238 -6.75 25.58 -8.91
N LEU A 239 -6.57 24.27 -9.12
CA LEU A 239 -6.03 23.36 -8.11
C LEU A 239 -4.59 23.74 -7.73
N THR A 240 -3.78 24.14 -8.71
CA THR A 240 -2.39 24.59 -8.50
C THR A 240 -2.36 25.89 -7.69
N TYR A 241 -3.21 26.87 -8.03
CA TYR A 241 -3.41 28.09 -7.24
C TYR A 241 -3.82 27.77 -5.79
N VAL A 242 -4.84 26.93 -5.60
CA VAL A 242 -5.34 26.57 -4.27
C VAL A 242 -4.29 25.84 -3.43
N VAL A 243 -3.51 24.94 -4.02
CA VAL A 243 -2.42 24.25 -3.31
C VAL A 243 -1.31 25.23 -2.89
N ALA A 244 -0.95 26.18 -3.76
CA ALA A 244 0.00 27.24 -3.41
C ALA A 244 -0.52 28.16 -2.29
N GLN A 245 -1.79 28.57 -2.35
CA GLN A 245 -2.43 29.36 -1.28
C GLN A 245 -2.58 28.58 0.04
N CYS A 246 -2.76 27.25 -0.02
CA CYS A 246 -2.75 26.41 1.18
C CYS A 246 -1.39 26.37 1.87
N ASP A 247 -0.28 26.48 1.14
CA ASP A 247 1.10 26.59 1.67
C ASP A 247 1.49 25.38 2.54
N MET A 248 1.36 24.17 1.97
CA MET A 248 1.56 22.89 2.65
C MET A 248 2.53 21.99 1.87
N PRO A 249 3.86 22.14 2.03
CA PRO A 249 4.86 21.30 1.34
C PRO A 249 4.71 19.80 1.64
N GLN A 250 4.12 19.43 2.78
CA GLN A 250 3.85 18.03 3.13
C GLN A 250 2.79 17.37 2.23
N LEU A 251 2.04 18.13 1.42
CA LEU A 251 1.10 17.55 0.46
C LEU A 251 1.80 16.67 -0.57
N ASP A 252 3.08 16.92 -0.88
CA ASP A 252 3.82 16.09 -1.82
C ASP A 252 3.98 14.64 -1.32
N THR A 253 4.38 14.44 -0.07
CA THR A 253 4.51 13.08 0.51
C THR A 253 3.16 12.41 0.68
N ASP A 254 2.14 13.16 1.08
CA ASP A 254 0.76 12.68 1.17
C ASP A 254 0.19 12.24 -0.20
N ILE A 255 0.57 12.90 -1.29
CA ILE A 255 0.18 12.56 -2.66
C ILE A 255 1.00 11.38 -3.19
N GLN A 256 2.32 11.36 -2.99
CA GLN A 256 3.16 10.19 -3.33
C GLN A 256 2.68 8.92 -2.60
N TYR A 257 2.35 9.04 -1.32
CA TYR A 257 1.77 7.97 -0.49
C TYR A 257 0.47 7.41 -1.11
N MET A 258 -0.42 8.28 -1.58
CA MET A 258 -1.63 7.84 -2.30
C MET A 258 -1.29 7.17 -3.64
N MET A 259 -0.41 7.77 -4.44
CA MET A 259 -0.02 7.28 -5.77
C MET A 259 0.56 5.86 -5.72
N GLU A 260 1.44 5.57 -4.76
CA GLU A 260 2.14 4.28 -4.68
C GLU A 260 1.40 3.23 -3.82
N LEU A 261 0.64 3.61 -2.77
CA LEU A 261 0.01 2.65 -1.85
C LEU A 261 -1.46 2.30 -2.14
N LEU A 262 -2.23 3.12 -2.88
CA LEU A 262 -3.63 2.80 -3.21
C LEU A 262 -3.73 1.45 -3.94
N ASP A 263 -4.86 0.76 -3.84
CA ASP A 263 -5.12 -0.40 -4.71
C ASP A 263 -5.28 0.06 -6.18
N PRO A 264 -4.63 -0.60 -7.16
CA PRO A 264 -4.74 -0.25 -8.56
C PRO A 264 -6.17 -0.23 -9.12
N SER A 265 -7.07 -1.07 -8.61
CA SER A 265 -8.48 -1.07 -9.03
C SER A 265 -9.18 0.27 -8.79
N LEU A 266 -8.76 1.02 -7.76
CA LEU A 266 -9.32 2.32 -7.38
C LEU A 266 -8.73 3.50 -8.19
N LEU A 267 -7.77 3.24 -9.08
CA LEU A 267 -7.23 4.25 -10.01
C LEU A 267 -8.13 4.43 -11.25
N GLN A 268 -9.00 3.47 -11.56
CA GLN A 268 -9.94 3.55 -12.68
C GLN A 268 -11.22 4.26 -12.25
N GLY A 269 -11.19 5.59 -12.18
CA GLY A 269 -12.37 6.41 -11.90
C GLY A 269 -12.05 7.78 -11.33
N GLU A 270 -13.08 8.42 -10.76
CA GLU A 270 -13.00 9.78 -10.20
C GLU A 270 -11.84 9.96 -9.21
N GLY A 271 -11.63 8.98 -8.32
CA GLY A 271 -10.54 8.99 -7.34
C GLY A 271 -9.14 9.04 -7.96
N GLY A 272 -8.92 8.25 -9.02
CA GLY A 272 -7.65 8.24 -9.76
C GLY A 272 -7.41 9.53 -10.53
N TYR A 273 -8.43 10.03 -11.24
CA TYR A 273 -8.34 11.29 -11.99
C TYR A 273 -7.87 12.45 -11.10
N TYR A 274 -8.55 12.70 -9.97
CA TYR A 274 -8.20 13.80 -9.08
C TYR A 274 -6.88 13.60 -8.33
N LEU A 275 -6.49 12.35 -8.07
CA LEU A 275 -5.16 12.04 -7.53
C LEU A 275 -4.06 12.39 -8.54
N THR A 276 -4.24 12.06 -9.82
CA THR A 276 -3.33 12.47 -10.90
C THR A 276 -3.34 13.98 -11.11
N SER A 277 -4.49 14.68 -11.03
CA SER A 277 -4.54 16.15 -11.05
C SER A 277 -3.76 16.77 -9.91
N ALA A 278 -3.87 16.22 -8.69
CA ALA A 278 -3.13 16.72 -7.52
C ALA A 278 -1.62 16.45 -7.63
N TYR A 279 -1.20 15.30 -8.18
CA TYR A 279 0.20 15.06 -8.53
C TYR A 279 0.69 16.08 -9.57
N GLY A 280 -0.12 16.37 -10.60
CA GLY A 280 0.18 17.39 -11.61
C GLY A 280 0.39 18.78 -11.00
N ALA A 281 -0.52 19.24 -10.14
CA ALA A 281 -0.41 20.51 -9.44
C ALA A 281 0.88 20.58 -8.58
N MET A 282 1.19 19.52 -7.83
CA MET A 282 2.46 19.45 -7.07
C MET A 282 3.69 19.42 -7.99
N ALA A 283 3.61 18.81 -9.17
CA ALA A 283 4.72 18.74 -10.12
C ALA A 283 4.98 20.08 -10.83
N LEU A 284 3.94 20.87 -11.10
CA LEU A 284 4.05 22.27 -11.55
C LEU A 284 4.73 23.13 -10.47
N ILE A 285 4.33 22.98 -9.21
CA ILE A 285 4.95 23.73 -8.10
C ILE A 285 6.40 23.28 -7.86
N LYS A 286 6.74 21.98 -7.94
CA LYS A 286 8.13 21.53 -7.80
C LYS A 286 9.05 22.04 -8.92
N ASN A 287 8.51 22.30 -10.10
CA ASN A 287 9.25 22.83 -11.26
C ASN A 287 8.90 24.31 -11.56
N PHE A 288 8.48 25.07 -10.56
CA PHE A 288 7.97 26.43 -10.75
C PHE A 288 9.08 27.40 -11.19
N GLN A 289 9.08 27.75 -12.49
CA GLN A 289 9.88 28.83 -13.04
C GLN A 289 8.96 30.01 -13.40
N GLU A 290 9.39 31.22 -13.07
CA GLU A 290 8.53 32.41 -13.05
C GLU A 290 7.91 32.77 -14.42
N GLU A 291 8.58 32.42 -15.51
CA GLU A 291 8.12 32.65 -16.90
C GLU A 291 7.33 31.47 -17.51
N GLN A 292 7.38 30.29 -16.90
CA GLN A 292 6.84 29.03 -17.48
C GLN A 292 5.58 28.54 -16.78
N ALA A 293 5.21 29.12 -15.64
CA ALA A 293 4.10 28.68 -14.77
C ALA A 293 2.74 28.50 -15.49
N ALA A 294 2.50 29.21 -16.60
CA ALA A 294 1.27 29.14 -17.39
C ALA A 294 1.27 28.06 -18.49
N ARG A 295 2.32 27.24 -18.65
CA ARG A 295 2.47 26.34 -19.82
C ARG A 295 2.96 24.93 -19.50
N VAL A 296 1.97 24.03 -19.35
CA VAL A 296 2.08 22.55 -19.47
C VAL A 296 2.84 21.85 -18.32
N LEU A 297 2.47 20.61 -18.02
CA LEU A 297 3.27 19.72 -17.16
C LEU A 297 4.64 19.50 -17.79
N SER A 298 5.71 19.59 -17.00
CA SER A 298 7.08 19.36 -17.49
C SER A 298 7.21 17.98 -18.14
N SER A 299 8.10 17.86 -19.13
CA SER A 299 8.37 16.59 -19.82
C SER A 299 8.72 15.47 -18.82
N GLU A 300 9.48 15.81 -17.78
CA GLU A 300 9.76 14.97 -16.62
C GLU A 300 8.48 14.55 -15.88
N ALA A 301 7.62 15.48 -15.46
CA ALA A 301 6.39 15.18 -14.73
C ALA A 301 5.41 14.30 -15.54
N ARG A 302 5.37 14.48 -16.86
CA ARG A 302 4.62 13.61 -17.76
C ARG A 302 5.26 12.21 -17.84
N ASN A 303 6.59 12.14 -17.91
CA ASN A 303 7.32 10.87 -17.94
C ASN A 303 7.20 10.10 -16.62
N THR A 304 7.27 10.74 -15.45
CA THR A 304 7.06 10.07 -14.16
C THR A 304 5.62 9.54 -14.02
N LEU A 305 4.62 10.30 -14.49
CA LEU A 305 3.23 9.83 -14.56
C LEU A 305 3.06 8.64 -15.51
N HIS A 306 3.67 8.65 -16.69
CA HIS A 306 3.63 7.49 -17.61
C HIS A 306 4.33 6.27 -17.02
N GLN A 307 5.48 6.43 -16.37
CA GLN A 307 6.18 5.33 -15.69
C GLN A 307 5.37 4.78 -14.53
N TRP A 308 4.81 5.65 -13.69
CA TRP A 308 3.90 5.27 -12.60
C TRP A 308 2.70 4.50 -13.13
N HIS A 309 2.02 5.02 -14.16
CA HIS A 309 0.87 4.34 -14.76
C HIS A 309 1.27 2.95 -15.27
N ARG A 310 2.35 2.84 -16.07
CA ARG A 310 2.89 1.55 -16.53
C ARG A 310 3.21 0.57 -15.39
N ARG A 311 3.79 1.03 -14.28
CA ARG A 311 4.08 0.17 -13.10
C ARG A 311 2.82 -0.30 -12.37
N ARG A 312 1.70 0.41 -12.52
CA ARG A 312 0.49 0.27 -11.68
C ARG A 312 -0.72 -0.31 -12.40
N THR A 313 -0.82 -0.15 -13.73
CA THR A 313 -1.96 -0.65 -14.54
C THR A 313 -1.58 -1.75 -15.53
N ALA A 314 -0.29 -2.02 -15.75
CA ALA A 314 0.12 -3.23 -16.47
C ALA A 314 -0.28 -4.47 -15.65
N GLN A 315 -0.89 -5.46 -16.33
CA GLN A 315 -1.18 -6.76 -15.73
C GLN A 315 0.14 -7.49 -15.41
N ARG A 316 0.60 -7.35 -14.16
CA ARG A 316 1.50 -8.32 -13.55
C ARG A 316 0.65 -9.50 -13.07
N SER A 317 1.18 -10.71 -13.18
CA SER A 317 0.66 -11.87 -12.47
C SER A 317 0.53 -11.56 -10.98
N THR A 318 -0.55 -12.02 -10.34
CA THR A 318 -0.68 -11.92 -8.88
C THR A 318 0.48 -12.65 -8.23
N PRO A 319 1.23 -12.01 -7.30
CA PRO A 319 2.36 -12.65 -6.67
C PRO A 319 1.90 -13.89 -5.90
N SER A 320 2.55 -15.00 -6.20
CA SER A 320 2.32 -16.32 -5.64
C SER A 320 3.00 -16.46 -4.27
N VAL A 321 2.74 -17.58 -3.59
CA VAL A 321 3.54 -17.99 -2.42
C VAL A 321 5.02 -18.20 -2.81
N ASP A 322 5.27 -18.49 -4.09
CA ASP A 322 6.60 -18.71 -4.62
C ASP A 322 7.36 -17.38 -4.87
N ASP A 323 6.74 -16.21 -4.64
CA ASP A 323 7.39 -14.88 -4.73
C ASP A 323 7.88 -14.32 -3.37
N PHE A 324 7.69 -15.04 -2.24
CA PHE A 324 8.16 -14.58 -0.93
C PHE A 324 9.68 -14.75 -0.73
N GLN A 325 10.35 -13.77 -0.10
CA GLN A 325 11.82 -13.73 0.06
C GLN A 325 12.44 -14.80 0.98
N ASN A 326 11.64 -15.54 1.76
CA ASN A 326 12.11 -16.63 2.64
C ASN A 326 11.53 -18.02 2.26
N PHE A 327 10.88 -18.14 1.10
CA PHE A 327 10.21 -19.39 0.69
C PHE A 327 10.73 -19.91 -0.64
N LEU A 328 11.07 -21.19 -0.69
CA LEU A 328 11.62 -21.86 -1.86
C LEU A 328 10.73 -23.07 -2.16
N ARG A 329 9.99 -23.02 -3.27
CA ARG A 329 9.22 -24.18 -3.72
C ARG A 329 10.11 -25.10 -4.52
N VAL A 330 10.24 -26.32 -4.03
CA VAL A 330 11.04 -27.38 -4.63
C VAL A 330 10.09 -28.49 -5.06
N ALA A 331 10.24 -28.97 -6.29
CA ALA A 331 9.58 -30.18 -6.76
C ALA A 331 10.51 -31.38 -6.60
N LEU A 332 10.07 -32.42 -5.90
CA LEU A 332 10.69 -33.73 -6.01
C LEU A 332 10.28 -34.34 -7.37
N GLN A 333 11.27 -34.74 -8.18
CA GLN A 333 11.04 -35.53 -9.39
C GLN A 333 11.55 -36.95 -9.15
N GLU A 334 10.63 -37.90 -9.14
CA GLU A 334 10.90 -39.35 -9.09
C GLU A 334 10.99 -39.89 -10.53
N LEU A 335 11.48 -41.14 -10.70
CA LEU A 335 11.70 -41.73 -12.02
C LEU A 335 10.39 -42.20 -12.68
N ASP A 336 9.49 -42.77 -11.87
CA ASP A 336 8.30 -43.49 -12.33
C ASP A 336 7.00 -42.75 -11.95
N SER A 337 7.12 -41.63 -11.22
CA SER A 337 6.04 -40.92 -10.52
C SER A 337 6.15 -39.40 -10.68
N GLY A 338 4.99 -38.74 -10.76
CA GLY A 338 4.89 -37.32 -11.09
C GLY A 338 5.46 -36.35 -10.04
N CYS A 339 5.80 -35.14 -10.48
CA CYS A 339 6.48 -34.14 -9.66
C CYS A 339 5.70 -33.72 -8.41
N THR A 340 6.25 -34.00 -7.22
CA THR A 340 5.64 -33.63 -5.93
C THR A 340 6.25 -32.32 -5.40
N GLY A 341 5.49 -31.23 -5.44
CA GLY A 341 5.93 -29.92 -4.95
C GLY A 341 5.79 -29.73 -3.44
N LYS A 342 6.81 -29.14 -2.79
CA LYS A 342 6.72 -28.61 -1.41
C LYS A 342 7.35 -27.23 -1.30
N THR A 343 6.70 -26.33 -0.57
CA THR A 343 7.26 -25.01 -0.26
C THR A 343 8.04 -25.09 1.06
N LEU A 344 9.32 -24.74 0.99
CA LEU A 344 10.29 -24.81 2.07
C LEU A 344 10.56 -23.41 2.61
N MET A 345 10.77 -23.28 3.93
CA MET A 345 11.33 -22.05 4.51
C MET A 345 12.85 -22.12 4.38
N VAL A 346 13.45 -21.15 3.70
CA VAL A 346 14.88 -21.08 3.35
C VAL A 346 15.31 -19.63 3.45
N HIS A 347 16.37 -19.33 4.20
CA HIS A 347 16.83 -17.95 4.39
C HIS A 347 17.73 -17.47 3.23
N PRO A 348 17.95 -16.14 3.07
CA PRO A 348 18.77 -15.61 1.97
C PRO A 348 20.22 -16.10 1.95
N TYR A 349 20.73 -16.56 3.09
CA TYR A 349 22.09 -17.09 3.26
C TYR A 349 22.16 -18.61 3.35
N THR A 350 21.03 -19.32 3.23
CA THR A 350 21.02 -20.79 3.27
C THR A 350 21.64 -21.37 1.99
N THR A 351 22.56 -22.31 2.14
CA THR A 351 23.30 -22.92 1.03
C THR A 351 22.48 -23.99 0.30
N THR A 352 22.94 -24.42 -0.88
CA THR A 352 22.29 -25.51 -1.61
C THR A 352 22.43 -26.84 -0.87
N GLU A 353 23.53 -27.06 -0.14
CA GLU A 353 23.70 -28.22 0.75
C GLU A 353 22.65 -28.26 1.88
N GLU A 354 22.43 -27.13 2.56
CA GLU A 354 21.40 -26.99 3.59
C GLU A 354 19.98 -27.17 3.01
N VAL A 355 19.72 -26.65 1.81
CA VAL A 355 18.44 -26.86 1.11
C VAL A 355 18.27 -28.33 0.70
N CYS A 356 19.30 -29.01 0.19
CA CYS A 356 19.25 -30.45 -0.10
C CYS A 356 18.95 -31.27 1.16
N SER A 357 19.57 -30.93 2.29
CA SER A 357 19.30 -31.55 3.60
C SER A 357 17.85 -31.33 4.06
N LEU A 358 17.32 -30.12 3.89
CA LEU A 358 15.92 -29.80 4.17
C LEU A 358 14.96 -30.51 3.22
N CYS A 359 15.31 -30.67 1.94
CA CYS A 359 14.56 -31.46 0.97
C CYS A 359 14.51 -32.94 1.39
N ALA A 360 15.66 -33.57 1.66
CA ALA A 360 15.73 -34.96 2.12
C ALA A 360 14.80 -35.23 3.31
N TYR A 361 14.86 -34.38 4.34
CA TYR A 361 13.99 -34.47 5.52
C TYR A 361 12.49 -34.25 5.18
N LYS A 362 12.16 -33.23 4.38
CA LYS A 362 10.76 -32.87 4.08
C LYS A 362 10.11 -33.81 3.06
N PHE A 363 10.88 -34.44 2.18
CA PHE A 363 10.41 -35.45 1.22
C PHE A 363 10.52 -36.89 1.76
N LYS A 364 11.31 -37.14 2.81
CA LYS A 364 11.62 -38.45 3.39
C LYS A 364 12.40 -39.36 2.43
N ILE A 365 13.42 -38.80 1.77
CA ILE A 365 14.28 -39.55 0.85
C ILE A 365 15.23 -40.46 1.65
N PRO A 366 15.32 -41.77 1.33
CA PRO A 366 16.20 -42.71 2.05
C PRO A 366 17.68 -42.51 1.70
N ASP A 367 18.00 -42.24 0.42
CA ASP A 367 19.37 -42.15 -0.10
C ASP A 367 19.71 -40.71 -0.56
N PRO A 368 19.76 -39.71 0.35
CA PRO A 368 19.83 -38.29 -0.03
C PRO A 368 21.10 -37.90 -0.81
N GLU A 369 22.19 -38.63 -0.62
CA GLU A 369 23.46 -38.42 -1.34
C GLU A 369 23.35 -38.71 -2.85
N ASN A 370 22.35 -39.50 -3.27
CA ASN A 370 22.05 -39.72 -4.69
C ASN A 370 21.20 -38.59 -5.31
N TYR A 371 20.87 -37.52 -4.59
CA TYR A 371 19.96 -36.46 -5.05
C TYR A 371 20.60 -35.07 -5.01
N ALA A 372 20.33 -34.25 -6.01
CA ALA A 372 20.78 -32.85 -6.08
C ALA A 372 19.63 -31.89 -6.42
N LEU A 373 19.83 -30.62 -6.08
CA LEU A 373 18.95 -29.53 -6.44
C LEU A 373 19.35 -28.96 -7.81
N PHE A 374 18.38 -28.89 -8.72
CA PHE A 374 18.53 -28.31 -10.05
C PHE A 374 17.69 -27.03 -10.15
N LEU A 375 18.20 -26.04 -10.87
CA LEU A 375 17.40 -24.95 -11.43
C LEU A 375 16.96 -25.38 -12.84
N VAL A 376 15.65 -25.42 -13.06
CA VAL A 376 15.04 -25.76 -14.35
C VAL A 376 14.29 -24.54 -14.88
N THR A 377 14.63 -24.12 -16.09
CA THR A 377 13.97 -23.08 -16.89
C THR A 377 13.33 -23.73 -18.13
N GLU A 378 12.71 -22.94 -19.00
CA GLU A 378 12.14 -23.45 -20.27
C GLU A 378 13.22 -24.05 -21.19
N ASP A 379 14.41 -23.44 -21.24
CA ASP A 379 15.50 -23.85 -22.14
C ASP A 379 16.57 -24.75 -21.49
N THR A 380 16.78 -24.65 -20.17
CA THR A 380 17.94 -25.28 -19.48
C THR A 380 17.60 -25.89 -18.13
N SER A 381 18.33 -26.96 -17.78
CA SER A 381 18.24 -27.70 -16.52
C SER A 381 19.64 -27.85 -15.91
N GLN A 382 20.02 -26.95 -15.00
CA GLN A 382 21.36 -26.89 -14.40
C GLN A 382 21.38 -27.39 -12.96
N GLN A 383 22.34 -28.23 -12.59
CA GLN A 383 22.60 -28.60 -11.19
C GLN A 383 23.22 -27.41 -10.44
N LEU A 384 22.71 -27.11 -9.25
CA LEU A 384 23.26 -26.08 -8.39
C LEU A 384 24.44 -26.63 -7.58
N ALA A 385 25.55 -25.88 -7.53
CA ALA A 385 26.69 -26.22 -6.70
C ALA A 385 26.38 -25.95 -5.21
N LEU A 386 26.97 -26.75 -4.32
CA LEU A 386 26.57 -26.83 -2.90
C LEU A 386 26.72 -25.51 -2.13
N ASP A 387 27.71 -24.70 -2.50
CA ASP A 387 28.03 -23.37 -1.99
C ASP A 387 27.12 -22.25 -2.53
N THR A 388 26.36 -22.51 -3.60
CA THR A 388 25.42 -21.53 -4.15
C THR A 388 24.19 -21.38 -3.27
N HIS A 389 23.52 -20.23 -3.38
CA HIS A 389 22.47 -19.79 -2.46
C HIS A 389 21.12 -19.70 -3.19
N PRO A 390 20.22 -20.71 -3.09
CA PRO A 390 19.02 -20.79 -3.93
C PRO A 390 18.11 -19.57 -3.83
N GLN A 391 17.97 -18.96 -2.65
CA GLN A 391 17.18 -17.74 -2.47
C GLN A 391 17.77 -16.51 -3.16
N ARG A 392 19.11 -16.40 -3.27
CA ARG A 392 19.75 -15.30 -3.99
C ARG A 392 19.58 -15.46 -5.50
N ILE A 393 19.73 -16.69 -6.00
CA ILE A 393 19.45 -17.04 -7.41
C ILE A 393 18.00 -16.71 -7.75
N LYS A 394 17.06 -17.16 -6.93
CA LYS A 394 15.63 -16.85 -7.04
C LYS A 394 15.37 -15.33 -7.07
N ALA A 395 15.91 -14.58 -6.10
CA ALA A 395 15.73 -13.13 -6.03
C ALA A 395 16.33 -12.41 -7.24
N GLU A 396 17.46 -12.88 -7.77
CA GLU A 396 18.05 -12.35 -9.00
C GLU A 396 17.12 -12.59 -10.20
N LEU A 397 16.62 -13.82 -10.38
CA LEU A 397 15.69 -14.18 -11.47
C LEU A 397 14.42 -13.32 -11.45
N HIS A 398 13.80 -13.10 -10.28
CA HIS A 398 12.64 -12.19 -10.15
C HIS A 398 12.97 -10.70 -10.38
N SER A 399 14.25 -10.29 -10.32
CA SER A 399 14.65 -8.90 -10.56
C SER A 399 14.85 -8.57 -12.04
N ARG A 400 14.87 -9.59 -12.92
CA ARG A 400 15.05 -9.42 -14.37
C ARG A 400 13.80 -8.81 -15.03
N PRO A 401 13.93 -7.96 -16.07
CA PRO A 401 12.78 -7.28 -16.71
C PRO A 401 11.79 -8.22 -17.40
N LEU A 402 12.22 -9.44 -17.75
CA LEU A 402 11.42 -10.50 -18.36
C LEU A 402 11.39 -11.69 -17.40
N ALA A 403 10.25 -11.91 -16.77
CA ALA A 403 10.04 -13.05 -15.88
C ALA A 403 9.80 -14.32 -16.71
N HIS A 404 10.86 -15.11 -16.88
CA HIS A 404 10.80 -16.44 -17.50
C HIS A 404 10.37 -17.46 -16.43
N ALA A 405 9.69 -18.54 -16.83
CA ALA A 405 9.33 -19.59 -15.88
C ALA A 405 10.59 -20.32 -15.38
N PHE A 406 10.69 -20.50 -14.06
CA PHE A 406 11.76 -21.27 -13.43
C PHE A 406 11.27 -22.07 -12.23
N HIS A 407 11.89 -23.21 -11.98
CA HIS A 407 11.53 -24.16 -10.93
C HIS A 407 12.79 -24.71 -10.27
N PHE A 408 12.76 -24.89 -8.95
CA PHE A 408 13.77 -25.68 -8.25
C PHE A 408 13.30 -27.13 -8.20
N VAL A 409 14.13 -28.06 -8.68
CA VAL A 409 13.78 -29.49 -8.79
C VAL A 409 14.82 -30.31 -8.04
N TYR A 410 14.40 -31.04 -7.02
CA TYR A 410 15.24 -32.00 -6.30
C TYR A 410 15.02 -33.38 -6.92
N ARG A 411 16.07 -34.01 -7.44
CA ARG A 411 15.96 -35.27 -8.19
C ARG A 411 17.23 -36.09 -8.11
N LYS A 412 17.11 -37.38 -8.44
CA LYS A 412 18.21 -38.32 -8.44
C LYS A 412 19.25 -37.95 -9.51
N ILE A 413 20.52 -38.00 -9.13
CA ILE A 413 21.67 -37.86 -10.05
C ILE A 413 21.77 -39.17 -10.86
N PRO A 414 21.89 -39.11 -12.20
CA PRO A 414 22.08 -40.32 -13.00
C PRO A 414 23.49 -40.91 -12.76
N ASN A 415 23.55 -42.07 -12.12
CA ASN A 415 24.81 -42.78 -11.87
C ASN A 415 25.38 -43.35 -13.19
N LEU A 416 26.41 -42.69 -13.72
CA LEU A 416 27.10 -43.01 -14.98
C LEU A 416 27.80 -44.39 -15.04
N ASN A 417 27.69 -45.21 -13.99
CA ASN A 417 28.40 -46.49 -13.83
C ASN A 417 27.53 -47.73 -14.12
N LEU A 418 26.30 -47.57 -14.65
CA LEU A 418 25.40 -48.68 -14.99
C LEU A 418 24.88 -48.62 -16.45
N CYS A 419 25.80 -48.47 -17.40
CA CYS A 419 25.56 -48.83 -18.80
C CYS A 419 26.12 -50.23 -19.08
N VAL A 420 25.34 -51.27 -18.75
CA VAL A 420 25.57 -52.62 -19.30
C VAL A 420 24.79 -52.70 -20.61
N PRO A 421 25.43 -53.00 -21.77
CA PRO A 421 24.72 -53.19 -23.02
C PRO A 421 23.95 -54.52 -22.95
N GLU A 422 22.62 -54.47 -23.01
CA GLU A 422 21.81 -55.68 -23.18
C GLU A 422 22.16 -56.36 -24.50
N GLN A 423 22.41 -57.67 -24.45
CA GLN A 423 22.68 -58.47 -25.64
C GLN A 423 21.36 -58.76 -26.36
N ASN A 424 21.30 -58.48 -27.67
CA ASN A 424 20.13 -58.80 -28.50
C ASN A 424 19.84 -60.30 -28.51
N GLY A 425 18.91 -60.74 -27.66
CA GLY A 425 18.32 -62.07 -27.68
C GLY A 425 17.18 -62.14 -28.68
N ASN A 426 17.46 -62.60 -29.91
CA ASN A 426 16.42 -62.87 -30.91
C ASN A 426 15.45 -63.97 -30.45
N CYS A 427 14.14 -63.75 -30.59
CA CYS A 427 13.17 -64.81 -30.89
C CYS A 427 11.89 -64.25 -31.54
N LEU A 428 11.74 -64.55 -32.83
CA LEU A 428 10.50 -64.65 -33.64
C LEU A 428 9.46 -63.52 -33.51
#